data_AF-A0A7W0MQM9-F1
#
_entry.id   AF-A0A7W0MQM9-F1
#
_cell.length_a   1.000
_cell.length_b   1.000
_cell.length_c   1.000
_cell.angle_alpha   90.00
_cell.angle_beta   90.00
_cell.angle_gamma   90.00
#
_symmetry.space_group_name_H-M   'P 1'
#
loop_
_entity.id
_entity.type
_entity.pdbx_description
1 polymer ?
#
loop_
_entity_poly.entity_id
_entity_poly.type
_entity_poly.pdbx_seq_one_letter_code
_entity_poly.pdbx_strand_id
1 'polypeptide(L)'
;MSEDPFSERLKRLEDRIEAARASRAEPVSRVGAKYTQGSLAWRMVTELVAGMLLGLGIGWGLDRLLGTQPAFLVLFVLLGFAAGIRVMMRTAAEVREGKAEGALMRPSGAVRGVGRQRPGTETEAGPRRPDGERGTDGDDRG
;
A
#
# COMPACT_ATOMS: atom_id res chain seq x y z
N MET A 1 -9.37 31.86 31.25
CA MET A 1 -9.51 30.60 30.49
C MET A 1 -9.30 29.50 31.50
N SER A 2 -10.38 28.96 32.06
CA SER A 2 -10.32 27.91 33.07
C SER A 2 -9.81 26.63 32.40
N GLU A 3 -8.62 26.18 32.79
CA GLU A 3 -8.16 24.84 32.44
C GLU A 3 -9.18 23.85 33.02
N ASP A 4 -9.94 23.20 32.15
CA ASP A 4 -11.03 22.31 32.54
C ASP A 4 -10.44 21.00 33.09
N PRO A 5 -10.92 20.44 34.21
CA PRO A 5 -10.48 19.14 34.73
C PRO A 5 -10.61 18.00 33.70
N PHE A 6 -11.44 18.16 32.67
CA PHE A 6 -11.53 17.28 31.52
C PHE A 6 -10.28 17.32 30.63
N SER A 7 -9.71 18.50 30.38
CA SER A 7 -8.48 18.66 29.62
C SER A 7 -7.31 17.94 30.28
N GLU A 8 -7.26 17.94 31.61
CA GLU A 8 -6.21 17.25 32.36
C GLU A 8 -6.37 15.72 32.31
N ARG A 9 -7.61 15.21 32.29
CA ARG A 9 -7.90 13.78 32.08
C ARG A 9 -7.54 13.32 30.67
N LEU A 10 -7.85 14.14 29.67
CA LEU A 10 -7.45 13.89 28.27
C LEU A 10 -5.94 13.85 28.14
N LYS A 11 -5.23 14.82 28.72
CA LYS A 11 -3.77 14.86 28.72
C LYS A 11 -3.16 13.60 29.35
N ARG A 12 -3.68 13.15 30.50
CA ARG A 12 -3.25 11.89 31.13
C ARG A 12 -3.57 10.64 30.29
N LEU A 13 -4.65 10.65 29.51
CA LEU A 13 -4.97 9.57 28.59
C LEU A 13 -4.02 9.58 27.40
N GLU A 14 -3.74 10.74 26.83
CA GLU A 14 -2.76 10.94 25.76
C GLU A 14 -1.37 10.48 26.23
N ASP A 15 -0.92 10.89 27.42
CA ASP A 15 0.35 10.46 28.01
C ASP A 15 0.41 8.94 28.20
N ARG A 16 -0.69 8.31 28.63
CA ARG A 16 -0.78 6.85 28.76
C ARG A 16 -0.82 6.14 27.41
N ILE A 17 -1.47 6.72 26.41
CA ILE A 17 -1.53 6.21 25.04
C ILE A 17 -0.15 6.35 24.39
N GLU A 18 0.53 7.48 24.55
CA GLU A 18 1.88 7.71 24.08
C GLU A 18 2.87 6.79 24.80
N ALA A 19 2.76 6.61 26.11
CA ALA A 19 3.58 5.65 26.85
C ALA A 19 3.32 4.21 26.39
N ALA A 20 2.05 3.83 26.15
CA ALA A 20 1.68 2.52 25.60
C ALA A 20 2.13 2.36 24.15
N ARG A 21 2.10 3.42 23.33
CA ARG A 21 2.60 3.45 21.95
C ARG A 21 4.12 3.37 21.91
N ALA A 22 4.82 4.04 22.83
CA ALA A 22 6.27 4.01 22.98
C ALA A 22 6.75 2.64 23.47
N SER A 23 6.04 2.03 24.42
CA SER A 23 6.31 0.64 24.84
C SER A 23 5.85 -0.41 23.81
N ARG A 24 5.03 -0.03 22.84
CA ARG A 24 4.72 -0.82 21.63
C ARG A 24 5.66 -0.51 20.46
N ALA A 25 6.46 0.56 20.55
CA ALA A 25 7.42 1.01 19.55
C ALA A 25 8.82 0.40 19.73
N GLU A 26 9.11 -0.20 20.89
CA GLU A 26 10.20 -1.17 21.10
C GLU A 26 9.59 -2.59 21.16
N PRO A 27 10.22 -3.60 20.56
CA PRO A 27 9.57 -4.36 19.51
C PRO A 27 8.70 -5.48 20.06
N VAL A 28 7.41 -5.48 19.68
CA VAL A 28 6.73 -6.75 19.38
C VAL A 28 7.42 -7.32 18.14
N SER A 29 8.55 -7.94 18.45
CA SER A 29 9.54 -8.66 17.67
C SER A 29 10.20 -7.92 16.50
N ARG A 30 11.52 -8.09 16.43
CA ARG A 30 12.45 -8.00 15.28
C ARG A 30 11.94 -8.63 13.98
N VAL A 31 10.77 -9.22 14.02
CA VAL A 31 10.11 -9.83 12.91
C VAL A 31 9.21 -8.79 12.23
N GLY A 32 8.93 -7.59 12.74
CA GLY A 32 8.20 -6.47 12.07
C GLY A 32 8.59 -6.17 10.61
N ALA A 33 9.88 -5.97 10.33
CA ALA A 33 10.36 -5.68 8.97
C ALA A 33 10.53 -6.95 8.09
N LYS A 34 10.54 -8.14 8.72
CA LYS A 34 10.57 -9.46 8.04
C LYS A 34 9.15 -10.04 7.89
N TYR A 35 8.19 -9.58 8.68
CA TYR A 35 6.78 -9.97 8.70
C TYR A 35 6.10 -9.39 7.47
N THR A 36 6.46 -8.20 7.00
CA THR A 36 5.87 -7.65 5.77
C THR A 36 6.11 -8.57 4.56
N GLN A 37 7.29 -9.18 4.45
CA GLN A 37 7.61 -10.16 3.40
C GLN A 37 7.09 -11.57 3.75
N GLY A 38 7.26 -12.01 5.00
CA GLY A 38 6.88 -13.35 5.45
C GLY A 38 5.36 -13.56 5.56
N SER A 39 4.61 -12.56 6.03
CA SER A 39 3.14 -12.61 6.07
C SER A 39 2.54 -12.57 4.66
N LEU A 40 3.19 -11.87 3.73
CA LEU A 40 2.78 -11.89 2.33
C LEU A 40 3.01 -13.27 1.71
N ALA A 41 4.19 -13.85 1.88
CA ALA A 41 4.50 -15.20 1.40
C ALA A 41 3.58 -16.25 2.03
N TRP A 42 3.30 -16.14 3.33
CA TRP A 42 2.35 -17.01 4.03
C TRP A 42 0.93 -16.87 3.47
N ARG A 43 0.48 -15.62 3.26
CA ARG A 43 -0.84 -15.35 2.70
C ARG A 43 -0.99 -15.96 1.31
N MET A 44 0.03 -15.83 0.46
CA MET A 44 0.08 -16.49 -0.85
C MET A 44 -0.14 -18.01 -0.68
N VAL A 45 0.61 -18.67 0.22
CA VAL A 45 0.44 -20.10 0.50
C VAL A 45 -0.98 -20.42 0.97
N THR A 46 -1.54 -19.65 1.90
CA THR A 46 -2.90 -19.88 2.39
C THR A 46 -3.96 -19.64 1.32
N GLU A 47 -3.74 -18.71 0.38
CA GLU A 47 -4.65 -18.45 -0.75
C GLU A 47 -4.68 -19.66 -1.70
N LEU A 48 -3.52 -20.27 -1.98
CA LEU A 48 -3.44 -21.50 -2.76
C LEU A 48 -4.08 -22.69 -2.04
N VAL A 49 -3.75 -22.90 -0.77
CA VAL A 49 -4.29 -24.00 0.04
C VAL A 49 -5.81 -23.85 0.22
N ALA A 50 -6.31 -22.64 0.47
CA ALA A 50 -7.74 -22.38 0.58
C ALA A 50 -8.48 -22.72 -0.73
N GLY A 51 -7.95 -22.31 -1.88
CA GLY A 51 -8.52 -22.67 -3.18
C GLY A 51 -8.54 -24.17 -3.43
N MET A 52 -7.47 -24.87 -3.06
CA MET A 52 -7.37 -26.32 -3.22
C MET A 52 -8.29 -27.09 -2.26
N LEU A 53 -8.39 -26.68 -1.00
CA LEU A 53 -9.32 -27.26 -0.02
C LEU A 53 -10.78 -27.02 -0.43
N LEU A 54 -11.11 -25.85 -0.96
CA LEU A 54 -12.45 -25.56 -1.47
C LEU A 54 -12.78 -26.45 -2.68
N GLY A 55 -11.84 -26.60 -3.62
CA GLY A 55 -11.99 -27.50 -4.77
C GLY A 55 -12.17 -28.96 -4.36
N LEU A 56 -11.34 -29.46 -3.44
CA LEU A 56 -11.44 -30.82 -2.92
C LEU A 56 -12.75 -31.03 -2.14
N GLY A 57 -13.14 -30.09 -1.28
CA GLY A 57 -14.36 -30.20 -0.49
C GLY A 57 -15.61 -30.25 -1.35
N ILE A 58 -15.71 -29.34 -2.33
CA ILE A 58 -16.86 -29.29 -3.26
C ILE A 58 -16.85 -30.52 -4.17
N GLY A 59 -15.71 -30.84 -4.78
CA GLY A 59 -15.58 -31.97 -5.70
C GLY A 59 -15.88 -33.31 -5.03
N TRP A 60 -15.35 -33.53 -3.83
CA TRP A 60 -15.64 -34.74 -3.03
C TRP A 60 -17.10 -34.81 -2.61
N GLY A 61 -17.70 -33.68 -2.22
CA GLY A 61 -19.12 -33.61 -1.88
C GLY A 61 -20.02 -33.95 -3.06
N LEU A 62 -19.76 -33.36 -4.23
CA LEU A 62 -20.54 -33.59 -5.45
C LEU A 62 -20.43 -35.02 -5.95
N ASP A 63 -19.21 -35.57 -6.02
CA ASP A 63 -19.01 -36.96 -6.45
C ASP A 63 -19.77 -37.94 -5.54
N ARG A 64 -19.80 -37.67 -4.23
CA ARG A 64 -20.47 -38.52 -3.23
C ARG A 64 -21.99 -38.37 -3.25
N LEU A 65 -22.53 -37.20 -3.59
CA LEU A 65 -23.98 -36.98 -3.70
C LEU A 65 -24.54 -37.51 -5.02
N LEU A 66 -23.80 -37.35 -6.12
CA LEU A 66 -24.23 -37.73 -7.46
C LEU A 66 -23.84 -39.15 -7.85
N GLY A 67 -23.06 -39.84 -7.00
CA GLY A 67 -22.57 -41.20 -7.27
C GLY A 67 -21.71 -41.30 -8.53
N THR A 68 -21.14 -40.16 -8.95
CA THR A 68 -20.30 -40.12 -10.14
C THR A 68 -18.92 -40.69 -9.79
N GLN A 69 -18.27 -41.30 -10.78
CA GLN A 69 -16.82 -41.55 -10.73
C GLN A 69 -16.09 -40.23 -10.41
N PRO A 70 -14.82 -40.22 -9.93
CA PRO A 70 -14.16 -39.04 -9.35
C PRO A 70 -13.85 -37.91 -10.36
N ALA A 71 -14.88 -37.47 -11.08
CA ALA A 71 -14.87 -36.60 -12.22
C ALA A 71 -15.07 -35.17 -11.76
N PHE A 72 -16.03 -34.90 -10.86
CA PHE A 72 -16.15 -33.58 -10.26
C PHE A 72 -14.98 -33.31 -9.32
N LEU A 73 -14.46 -34.29 -8.59
CA LEU A 73 -13.25 -34.10 -7.79
C LEU A 73 -12.08 -33.67 -8.67
N VAL A 74 -11.80 -34.35 -9.79
CA VAL A 74 -10.71 -33.93 -10.70
C VAL A 74 -10.99 -32.53 -11.27
N LEU A 75 -12.21 -32.27 -11.76
CA LEU A 75 -12.59 -30.98 -12.33
C LEU A 75 -12.44 -29.82 -11.32
N PHE A 76 -12.97 -29.99 -10.11
CA PHE A 76 -12.93 -28.97 -9.06
C PHE A 76 -11.54 -28.81 -8.44
N VAL A 77 -10.70 -29.86 -8.40
CA VAL A 77 -9.29 -29.71 -8.02
C VAL A 77 -8.56 -28.84 -9.02
N LEU A 78 -8.71 -29.08 -10.32
CA LEU A 78 -8.11 -28.24 -11.36
C LEU A 78 -8.61 -26.81 -11.28
N LEU A 79 -9.92 -26.62 -11.08
CA LEU A 79 -10.53 -25.30 -10.96
C LEU A 79 -10.08 -24.58 -9.68
N GLY A 80 -10.01 -25.28 -8.55
CA GLY A 80 -9.55 -24.76 -7.27
C GLY A 80 -8.06 -24.38 -7.28
N PHE A 81 -7.23 -25.18 -7.96
CA PHE A 81 -5.83 -24.87 -8.19
C PHE A 81 -5.67 -23.62 -9.08
N ALA A 82 -6.38 -23.55 -10.20
CA ALA A 82 -6.36 -22.40 -11.10
C ALA A 82 -6.84 -21.11 -10.40
N ALA A 83 -7.90 -21.21 -9.59
CA ALA A 83 -8.38 -20.12 -8.76
C ALA A 83 -7.33 -19.69 -7.71
N GLY A 84 -6.69 -20.65 -7.03
CA GLY A 84 -5.62 -20.38 -6.06
C GLY A 84 -4.43 -19.64 -6.68
N ILE A 85 -3.96 -20.07 -7.85
CA ILE A 85 -2.91 -19.36 -8.60
C ILE A 85 -3.35 -17.96 -8.98
N ARG A 86 -4.58 -17.80 -9.49
CA ARG A 86 -5.11 -16.48 -9.89
C ARG A 86 -5.15 -15.51 -8.71
N VAL A 87 -5.55 -15.95 -7.53
CA VAL A 87 -5.57 -15.12 -6.32
C VAL A 87 -4.14 -14.75 -5.91
N MET A 88 -3.22 -15.71 -5.87
CA MET A 88 -1.80 -15.44 -5.61
C MET A 88 -1.22 -14.40 -6.58
N MET A 89 -1.43 -14.57 -7.89
CA MET A 89 -0.93 -13.63 -8.90
C MET A 89 -1.52 -12.23 -8.73
N ARG A 90 -2.81 -12.14 -8.37
CA ARG A 90 -3.47 -10.89 -8.05
C ARG A 90 -2.83 -10.23 -6.84
N THR A 91 -2.62 -10.97 -5.75
CA THR A 91 -1.96 -10.48 -4.54
C THR A 91 -0.54 -9.99 -4.86
N ALA A 92 0.21 -10.72 -5.70
CA ALA A 92 1.54 -10.31 -6.15
C ALA A 92 1.50 -9.02 -7.01
N ALA A 93 0.49 -8.86 -7.87
CA ALA A 93 0.31 -7.64 -8.66
C ALA A 93 -0.08 -6.44 -7.78
N GLU A 94 -1.00 -6.62 -6.82
CA GLU A 94 -1.43 -5.58 -5.88
C GLU A 94 -0.26 -5.05 -5.02
N VAL A 95 0.65 -5.94 -4.61
CA VAL A 95 1.86 -5.57 -3.87
C VAL A 95 2.84 -4.80 -4.73
N ARG A 96 3.02 -5.21 -6.00
CA ARG A 96 3.86 -4.49 -6.96
C ARG A 96 3.33 -3.09 -7.26
N GLU A 97 2.01 -2.93 -7.27
CA GLU A 97 1.34 -1.64 -7.51
C GLU A 97 1.16 -0.77 -6.25
N GLY A 98 1.53 -1.25 -5.05
CA GLY A 98 1.45 -0.49 -3.81
C GLY A 98 0.02 -0.15 -3.34
N LYS A 99 -1.02 -0.77 -3.91
CA LYS A 99 -2.43 -0.36 -3.73
C LYS A 99 -3.13 -0.97 -2.52
N ALA A 100 -2.44 -1.75 -1.68
CA ALA A 100 -3.08 -2.48 -0.59
C ALA A 100 -3.38 -1.66 0.68
N GLU A 101 -2.90 -0.41 0.83
CA GLU A 101 -3.16 0.41 2.04
C GLU A 101 -4.12 1.60 1.82
N GLY A 102 -4.58 1.87 0.59
CA GLY A 102 -5.34 3.10 0.27
C GLY A 102 -6.87 2.94 0.09
N ALA A 103 -7.40 1.72 -0.03
CA ALA A 103 -8.80 1.52 -0.43
C ALA A 103 -9.82 1.60 0.71
N LEU A 104 -9.39 1.59 1.98
CA LEU A 104 -10.26 1.74 3.16
C LEU A 104 -10.07 3.07 3.90
N MET A 105 -9.08 3.89 3.52
CA MET A 105 -8.80 5.19 4.15
C MET A 105 -9.12 6.34 3.19
N ARG A 106 -10.39 6.47 2.79
CA ARG A 106 -10.89 7.70 2.17
C ARG A 106 -11.93 8.32 3.10
N PRO A 107 -11.52 9.21 4.03
CA PRO A 107 -12.47 10.07 4.71
C PRO A 107 -13.08 11.05 3.70
N SER A 108 -14.36 11.31 3.95
CA SER A 108 -15.25 12.26 3.29
C SER A 108 -14.65 13.65 3.04
N GLY A 109 -15.19 14.36 2.04
CA GLY A 109 -15.19 15.83 2.03
C GLY A 109 -14.44 16.52 0.88
N ALA A 110 -14.94 16.41 -0.35
CA ALA A 110 -14.60 17.37 -1.40
C ALA A 110 -15.74 18.39 -1.55
N VAL A 111 -15.94 19.21 -0.52
CA VAL A 111 -16.60 20.52 -0.66
C VAL A 111 -15.48 21.56 -0.70
N ARG A 112 -15.04 21.92 -1.90
CA ARG A 112 -14.25 23.12 -2.18
C ARG A 112 -15.18 23.99 -3.04
N GLY A 113 -15.87 24.97 -2.48
CA GLY A 113 -15.28 26.18 -1.92
C GLY A 113 -15.35 27.26 -2.98
N VAL A 114 -16.54 27.85 -3.14
CA VAL A 114 -16.79 29.09 -3.88
C VAL A 114 -16.03 30.23 -3.20
N GLY A 115 -15.29 31.04 -3.96
CA GLY A 115 -14.96 32.40 -3.51
C GLY A 115 -13.64 33.01 -3.98
N ARG A 116 -13.81 34.05 -4.83
CA ARG A 116 -13.22 35.40 -4.71
C ARG A 116 -11.96 35.77 -5.53
N GLN A 117 -12.24 36.66 -6.48
CA GLN A 117 -11.51 37.76 -7.16
C GLN A 117 -10.02 38.12 -6.86
N ARG A 118 -9.41 38.62 -7.96
CA ARG A 118 -8.17 39.41 -8.25
C ARG A 118 -7.90 40.60 -7.26
N PRO A 119 -6.81 41.43 -7.30
CA PRO A 119 -5.76 41.68 -8.34
C PRO A 119 -4.30 42.05 -7.88
N GLY A 120 -3.35 42.16 -8.83
CA GLY A 120 -2.24 43.15 -8.88
C GLY A 120 -0.91 42.85 -8.15
N THR A 121 0.22 42.91 -8.87
CA THR A 121 1.37 43.84 -8.66
C THR A 121 2.56 43.48 -9.56
N GLU A 122 3.12 44.52 -10.19
CA GLU A 122 4.30 44.53 -11.06
C GLU A 122 5.57 44.08 -10.32
N THR A 123 6.56 43.52 -11.04
CA THR A 123 7.98 43.87 -10.84
C THR A 123 8.77 43.61 -12.11
N GLU A 124 9.49 44.66 -12.48
CA GLU A 124 10.32 44.94 -13.64
C GLU A 124 11.65 44.15 -13.70
N ALA A 125 12.13 43.99 -14.93
CA ALA A 125 13.50 44.18 -15.43
C ALA A 125 14.75 43.47 -14.83
N GLY A 126 15.58 42.91 -15.73
CA GLY A 126 17.03 42.70 -15.53
C GLY A 126 17.70 41.88 -16.65
N PRO A 127 18.81 42.32 -17.29
CA PRO A 127 19.15 41.98 -18.68
C PRO A 127 20.04 40.74 -18.87
N ARG A 128 19.88 40.03 -19.99
CA ARG A 128 20.80 38.95 -20.44
C ARG A 128 21.95 39.55 -21.26
N ARG A 129 23.20 39.26 -20.87
CA ARG A 129 24.34 39.13 -21.79
C ARG A 129 24.73 37.66 -21.83
N PRO A 130 25.09 37.10 -23.00
CA PRO A 130 26.52 36.83 -23.21
C PRO A 130 26.93 36.86 -24.69
N ASP A 131 27.89 37.72 -25.05
CA ASP A 131 28.63 37.58 -26.31
C ASP A 131 30.08 37.25 -25.95
N GLY A 132 30.41 35.96 -26.00
CA GLY A 132 31.77 35.44 -25.90
C GLY A 132 32.18 34.86 -27.24
N GLU A 133 32.72 35.69 -28.13
CA GLU A 133 33.43 35.24 -29.34
C GLU A 133 34.60 36.16 -29.69
N ARG A 134 35.80 35.57 -29.63
CA ARG A 134 37.02 35.78 -30.45
C ARG A 134 38.16 35.12 -29.67
N GLY A 135 38.82 34.04 -30.09
CA GLY A 135 39.10 33.59 -31.45
C GLY A 135 40.49 34.07 -31.84
N THR A 136 41.43 33.12 -31.98
CA THR A 136 42.80 33.23 -32.55
C THR A 136 43.81 33.98 -31.66
N ASP A 137 45.10 33.65 -31.57
CA ASP A 137 46.02 33.05 -32.53
C ASP A 137 47.37 32.73 -31.85
N GLY A 138 48.21 31.91 -32.49
CA GLY A 138 49.67 31.82 -32.29
C GLY A 138 50.14 31.01 -31.08
N ASP A 139 50.57 29.77 -31.21
CA ASP A 139 51.76 29.29 -31.92
C ASP A 139 53.10 29.84 -31.38
N ASP A 140 53.99 28.88 -31.13
CA ASP A 140 55.44 28.99 -31.11
C ASP A 140 56.14 29.75 -29.96
N ARG A 141 56.74 28.99 -29.02
CA ARG A 141 58.20 28.98 -28.74
C ARG A 141 58.56 28.37 -27.38
N GLY A 142 59.59 27.52 -27.39
CA GLY A 142 60.61 27.44 -26.33
C GLY A 142 60.61 26.20 -25.46
#